data_AF-Q5RCN1-F1
#
_entry.id   AF-Q5RCN1-F1
#
_cell.length_a   1.000
_cell.length_b   1.000
_cell.length_c   1.000
_cell.angle_alpha   90.00
_cell.angle_beta   90.00
_cell.angle_gamma   90.00
#
_symmetry.space_group_name_H-M   'P 1'
#
loop_
_entity.id
_entity.type
_entity.pdbx_description
1 polymer ?
#
loop_
_entity_poly.entity_id
_entity_poly.type
_entity_poly.pdbx_seq_one_letter_code
_entity_poly.pdbx_strand_id
1 'polypeptide(L)'
;MAGWTMGTGARLSPSCVPGTWIGEACVPSSRRPWSRSPALSCVWPSTPRIPPTSQVVWLPEPGHSHRFQVLSVATDGKVLLWRGIGAGQLQLTEGFALVMQQLPRSTKLKKHPRGETEVGATAVAFSSFDPRLFILGTEGGFPLKCSLAAGEAALTRMPSSVPLRAPAQFTFSPHGGPIYSVSCSPFHRNLFLSAGTDGHVHLYSMLQAPPLTSLQLSLKYLFAVRWSPVRPLVFAAASGEGDVQLFDFQKSSQKPTVLIKQTQDESPVYCLEFNSQQTQLLAAGDAQGTVKVWQLSTEFMEQGPREAEDLDRLAAEVAT
;
A
#
# COMPACT_ATOMS: atom_id res chain seq x y z
N MET A 1 15.23 33.04 5.67
CA MET A 1 15.88 31.79 6.13
C MET A 1 14.78 30.95 6.77
N ALA A 2 14.04 30.19 5.97
CA ALA A 2 12.89 29.40 6.40
C ALA A 2 13.14 27.96 5.98
N GLY A 3 13.29 27.08 6.97
CA GLY A 3 13.53 25.65 6.77
C GLY A 3 12.26 24.96 6.28
N TRP A 4 12.42 24.12 5.27
CA TRP A 4 11.36 23.27 4.75
C TRP A 4 11.32 21.97 5.57
N THR A 5 10.20 21.70 6.24
CA THR A 5 9.91 20.40 6.85
C THR A 5 9.44 19.44 5.75
N MET A 6 10.17 18.34 5.55
CA MET A 6 9.81 17.23 4.66
C MET A 6 8.56 16.52 5.17
N GLY A 7 7.45 16.60 4.42
CA GLY A 7 6.30 15.72 4.56
C GLY A 7 6.44 14.51 3.64
N THR A 8 6.65 13.33 4.21
CA THR A 8 6.71 12.05 3.49
C THR A 8 5.29 11.51 3.26
N GLY A 9 4.65 12.02 2.21
CA GLY A 9 3.40 11.51 1.66
C GLY A 9 3.53 11.32 0.16
N ALA A 10 4.07 10.19 -0.28
CA ALA A 10 4.16 9.87 -1.70
C ALA A 10 2.78 9.43 -2.22
N ARG A 11 1.93 10.41 -2.55
CA ARG A 11 0.88 10.33 -3.58
C ARG A 11 0.59 11.74 -4.07
N LEU A 12 0.79 11.89 -5.39
CA LEU A 12 0.72 13.10 -6.22
C LEU A 12 2.04 13.90 -6.32
N SER A 13 2.77 13.66 -7.41
CA SER A 13 3.32 14.77 -8.19
C SER A 13 2.17 15.31 -9.07
N PRO A 14 1.96 16.64 -9.19
CA PRO A 14 0.80 17.25 -9.85
C PRO A 14 0.73 17.03 -11.38
N SER A 15 1.37 15.99 -11.91
CA SER A 15 1.39 15.70 -13.34
C SER A 15 0.85 14.33 -13.76
N CYS A 16 0.78 13.27 -12.93
CA CYS A 16 0.61 11.90 -13.47
C CYS A 16 -0.23 10.93 -12.60
N VAL A 17 -1.27 10.30 -13.16
CA VAL A 17 -2.17 9.24 -12.57
C VAL A 17 -2.72 8.34 -13.71
N PRO A 18 -3.22 7.10 -13.52
CA PRO A 18 -2.70 5.87 -12.89
C PRO A 18 -2.28 4.80 -13.95
N GLY A 19 -1.80 3.63 -13.50
CA GLY A 19 -1.44 2.48 -14.35
C GLY A 19 -2.63 1.69 -14.90
N THR A 20 -2.40 0.99 -16.01
CA THR A 20 -3.38 0.17 -16.75
C THR A 20 -3.23 -1.32 -16.43
N TRP A 21 -4.33 -2.06 -16.60
CA TRP A 21 -4.43 -3.52 -16.41
C TRP A 21 -3.50 -4.38 -17.28
N ILE A 22 -2.87 -3.77 -18.30
CA ILE A 22 -2.05 -4.47 -19.30
C ILE A 22 -0.56 -4.53 -18.93
N GLY A 23 -0.20 -4.12 -17.72
CA GLY A 23 1.20 -3.95 -17.37
C GLY A 23 1.77 -2.59 -17.74
N GLU A 24 0.97 -1.65 -18.28
CA GLU A 24 1.43 -0.33 -18.70
C GLU A 24 1.12 0.77 -17.68
N ALA A 25 2.16 1.38 -17.11
CA ALA A 25 2.01 2.58 -16.29
C ALA A 25 1.83 3.79 -17.24
N CYS A 26 0.63 4.38 -17.29
CA CYS A 26 0.41 5.60 -18.07
C CYS A 26 0.85 6.83 -17.26
N VAL A 27 1.57 7.74 -17.92
CA VAL A 27 2.04 8.99 -17.35
C VAL A 27 1.40 10.13 -18.14
N PRO A 28 0.23 10.64 -17.73
CA PRO A 28 -0.31 11.83 -18.37
C PRO A 28 0.62 13.03 -18.15
N SER A 29 0.63 13.98 -19.07
CA SER A 29 1.32 15.26 -18.92
C SER A 29 0.28 16.36 -18.78
N SER A 30 0.28 17.09 -17.68
CA SER A 30 -0.65 18.22 -17.42
C SER A 30 -0.46 19.42 -18.35
N ARG A 31 0.50 19.38 -19.28
CA ARG A 31 0.80 20.48 -20.21
C ARG A 31 -0.03 20.47 -21.50
N ARG A 32 -0.93 19.52 -21.71
CA ARG A 32 -1.77 19.47 -22.91
C ARG A 32 -3.26 19.53 -22.55
N PRO A 33 -4.06 20.38 -23.24
CA PRO A 33 -5.52 20.39 -23.07
C PRO A 33 -6.11 18.99 -23.33
N TRP A 34 -7.08 18.60 -22.51
CA TRP A 34 -7.87 17.39 -22.70
C TRP A 34 -8.73 17.50 -23.96
N SER A 35 -8.17 17.15 -25.10
CA SER A 35 -8.96 16.90 -26.31
C SER A 35 -8.47 15.62 -26.98
N ARG A 36 -9.28 14.57 -26.85
CA ARG A 36 -9.28 13.31 -27.61
C ARG A 36 -7.90 12.64 -27.73
N SER A 37 -7.64 11.72 -26.80
CA SER A 37 -6.64 10.63 -26.75
C SER A 37 -5.51 10.59 -27.80
N PRO A 38 -4.27 10.24 -27.38
CA PRO A 38 -4.00 9.35 -26.27
C PRO A 38 -3.16 10.00 -25.17
N ALA A 39 -3.33 9.48 -23.94
CA ALA A 39 -2.27 9.53 -22.94
C ALA A 39 -0.95 9.13 -23.60
N LEU A 40 0.18 9.70 -23.16
CA LEU A 40 1.47 9.13 -23.50
C LEU A 40 1.48 7.70 -22.91
N SER A 41 1.27 6.70 -23.76
CA SER A 41 1.56 5.32 -23.40
C SER A 41 3.07 5.27 -23.18
N CYS A 42 3.48 4.89 -21.98
CA CYS A 42 4.86 4.56 -21.75
C CYS A 42 5.11 3.26 -22.51
N VAL A 43 5.71 3.36 -23.69
CA VAL A 43 6.18 2.21 -24.45
C VAL A 43 7.30 1.59 -23.63
N TRP A 44 7.00 0.49 -22.93
CA TRP A 44 8.04 -0.34 -22.35
C TRP A 44 8.94 -0.83 -23.49
N PRO A 45 10.27 -0.76 -23.37
CA PRO A 45 11.14 -1.45 -24.31
C PRO A 45 10.74 -2.93 -24.33
N SER A 46 10.64 -3.50 -25.53
CA SER A 46 10.13 -4.84 -25.84
C SER A 46 10.65 -5.95 -24.91
N THR A 47 10.02 -6.11 -23.75
CA THR A 47 10.15 -7.28 -22.88
C THR A 47 8.96 -8.20 -23.12
N PRO A 48 9.19 -9.48 -23.44
CA PRO A 48 8.09 -10.39 -23.73
C PRO A 48 7.26 -10.61 -22.45
N ARG A 49 6.00 -10.16 -22.49
CA ARG A 49 4.91 -10.46 -21.55
C ARG A 49 5.13 -9.92 -20.11
N ILE A 50 4.75 -8.66 -19.88
CA ILE A 50 4.60 -8.10 -18.53
C ILE A 50 3.31 -8.70 -17.92
N PRO A 51 3.37 -9.40 -16.76
CA PRO A 51 2.19 -9.92 -16.09
C PRO A 51 1.30 -8.79 -15.55
N PRO A 52 0.02 -9.07 -15.24
CA PRO A 52 -0.88 -8.05 -14.71
C PRO A 52 -0.30 -7.42 -13.44
N THR A 53 -0.15 -6.10 -13.47
CA THR A 53 0.37 -5.32 -12.34
C THR A 53 -0.75 -5.09 -11.35
N SER A 54 -0.58 -5.54 -10.12
CA SER A 54 -1.57 -5.34 -9.05
C SER A 54 -1.55 -3.90 -8.54
N GLN A 55 -0.37 -3.29 -8.42
CA GLN A 55 -0.24 -1.92 -7.95
C GLN A 55 0.99 -1.21 -8.52
N VAL A 56 0.86 0.10 -8.72
CA VAL A 56 1.94 1.01 -9.13
C VAL A 56 2.10 2.12 -8.09
N VAL A 57 3.34 2.40 -7.68
CA VAL A 57 3.66 3.44 -6.68
C VAL A 57 4.74 4.37 -7.21
N TRP A 58 4.57 5.66 -6.97
CA TRP A 58 5.55 6.69 -7.30
C TRP A 58 6.46 6.95 -6.11
N LEU A 59 7.77 7.00 -6.35
CA LEU A 59 8.79 7.24 -5.34
C LEU A 59 9.63 8.47 -5.72
N PRO A 60 9.96 9.35 -4.76
CA PRO A 60 10.91 10.43 -5.01
C PRO A 60 12.32 9.86 -5.21
N GLU A 61 13.06 10.37 -6.18
CA GLU A 61 14.44 9.94 -6.40
C GLU A 61 15.37 10.60 -5.36
N PRO A 62 16.23 9.82 -4.66
CA PRO A 62 17.20 10.40 -3.72
C PRO A 62 18.12 11.41 -4.42
N GLY A 63 18.21 12.62 -3.85
CA GLY A 63 19.09 13.67 -4.35
C GLY A 63 18.58 14.48 -5.54
N HIS A 64 17.40 14.17 -6.10
CA HIS A 64 16.82 14.90 -7.24
C HIS A 64 15.32 15.16 -7.04
N SER A 65 14.96 16.36 -6.58
CA SER A 65 13.56 16.76 -6.31
C SER A 65 12.62 16.69 -7.52
N HIS A 66 13.16 16.71 -8.74
CA HIS A 66 12.40 16.71 -9.99
C HIS A 66 12.36 15.34 -10.70
N ARG A 67 13.03 14.33 -10.15
CA ARG A 67 13.02 12.98 -10.72
C ARG A 67 12.24 12.02 -9.83
N PHE A 68 11.57 11.09 -10.50
CA PHE A 68 10.72 10.11 -9.86
C PHE A 68 11.09 8.73 -10.34
N GLN A 69 10.96 7.77 -9.43
CA GLN A 69 10.99 6.36 -9.73
C GLN A 69 9.56 5.82 -9.64
N VAL A 70 9.30 4.75 -10.38
CA VAL A 70 8.04 4.03 -10.37
C VAL A 70 8.34 2.62 -9.90
N LEU A 71 7.63 2.17 -8.87
CA LEU A 71 7.62 0.78 -8.46
C LEU A 71 6.36 0.12 -9.03
N SER A 72 6.52 -1.01 -9.70
CA SER A 72 5.41 -1.87 -10.11
C SER A 72 5.47 -3.18 -9.35
N VAL A 73 4.34 -3.58 -8.79
CA VAL A 73 4.17 -4.86 -8.09
C VAL A 73 3.24 -5.74 -8.93
N ALA A 74 3.65 -6.96 -9.21
CA ALA A 74 2.93 -7.88 -10.07
C ALA A 74 2.46 -9.13 -9.32
N THR A 75 1.42 -9.77 -9.85
CA THR A 75 0.82 -10.99 -9.28
C THR A 75 1.72 -12.23 -9.45
N ASP A 76 2.77 -12.16 -10.27
CA ASP A 76 3.81 -13.20 -10.38
C ASP A 76 4.91 -13.05 -9.30
N GLY A 77 4.74 -12.11 -8.36
CA GLY A 77 5.69 -11.87 -7.29
C GLY A 77 6.90 -11.03 -7.69
N LYS A 78 6.93 -10.48 -8.91
CA LYS A 78 7.96 -9.51 -9.30
C LYS A 78 7.63 -8.13 -8.75
N VAL A 79 8.67 -7.48 -8.24
CA VAL A 79 8.64 -6.07 -7.84
C VAL A 79 9.74 -5.38 -8.65
N LEU A 80 9.35 -4.46 -9.52
CA LEU A 80 10.25 -3.84 -10.49
C LEU A 80 10.32 -2.33 -10.24
N LEU A 81 11.55 -1.80 -10.26
CA LEU A 81 11.82 -0.37 -10.06
C LEU A 81 12.27 0.25 -11.38
N TRP A 82 11.54 1.27 -11.80
CA TRP A 82 11.72 1.97 -13.05
C TRP A 82 12.14 3.42 -12.79
N ARG A 83 13.05 3.95 -13.59
CA ARG A 83 13.44 5.37 -13.57
C ARG A 83 12.94 6.06 -14.83
N GLY A 84 12.37 7.26 -14.67
CA GLY A 84 12.03 8.12 -15.80
C GLY A 84 13.28 8.70 -16.44
N ILE A 85 13.48 8.44 -17.74
CA ILE A 85 14.65 8.94 -18.51
C ILE A 85 14.33 10.15 -19.40
N GLY A 86 13.11 10.68 -19.32
CA GLY A 86 12.60 11.79 -20.13
C GLY A 86 11.61 11.33 -21.21
N ALA A 87 10.86 12.26 -21.80
CA ALA A 87 9.88 12.01 -22.87
C ALA A 87 8.84 10.89 -22.61
N GLY A 88 8.49 10.63 -21.35
CA GLY A 88 7.54 9.57 -20.99
C GLY A 88 8.11 8.15 -21.10
N GLN A 89 9.43 7.98 -21.22
CA GLN A 89 10.07 6.67 -21.22
C GLN A 89 10.52 6.26 -19.81
N LEU A 90 10.28 4.99 -19.50
CA LEU A 90 10.70 4.34 -18.26
C LEU A 90 11.80 3.32 -18.57
N GLN A 91 12.89 3.38 -17.80
CA GLN A 91 13.97 2.41 -17.87
C GLN A 91 13.92 1.52 -16.63
N LEU A 92 13.94 0.20 -16.81
CA LEU A 92 14.06 -0.73 -15.69
C LEU A 92 15.45 -0.60 -15.07
N THR A 93 15.51 -0.24 -13.79
CA THR A 93 16.78 -0.07 -13.08
C THR A 93 17.06 -1.24 -12.14
N GLU A 94 16.04 -1.73 -11.43
CA GLU A 94 16.19 -2.82 -10.47
C GLU A 94 14.99 -3.75 -10.52
N GLY A 95 15.21 -5.02 -10.14
CA GLY A 95 14.15 -6.01 -10.06
C GLY A 95 14.31 -6.90 -8.84
N PHE A 96 13.18 -7.28 -8.28
CA PHE A 96 13.07 -8.15 -7.12
C PHE A 96 12.03 -9.23 -7.39
N ALA A 97 12.16 -10.38 -6.72
CA ALA A 97 11.21 -11.47 -6.81
C ALA A 97 10.91 -12.09 -5.44
N LEU A 98 9.63 -12.36 -5.20
CA LEU A 98 9.15 -13.08 -4.03
C LEU A 98 9.15 -14.58 -4.31
N VAL A 99 10.21 -15.25 -3.88
CA VAL A 99 10.34 -16.70 -3.99
C VAL A 99 10.02 -17.33 -2.65
N MET A 100 9.04 -18.23 -2.60
CA MET A 100 8.54 -18.84 -1.36
C MET A 100 9.67 -19.47 -0.54
N GLN A 101 10.68 -20.06 -1.17
CA GLN A 101 11.81 -20.72 -0.51
C GLN A 101 12.77 -19.76 0.22
N GLN A 102 12.81 -18.49 -0.21
CA GLN A 102 13.63 -17.43 0.39
C GLN A 102 12.85 -16.55 1.37
N LEU A 103 11.54 -16.80 1.55
CA LEU A 103 10.78 -16.07 2.54
C LEU A 103 11.23 -16.46 3.96
N PRO A 104 11.46 -15.47 4.84
CA PRO A 104 11.75 -15.72 6.24
C PRO A 104 10.65 -16.57 6.88
N ARG A 105 11.06 -17.56 7.68
CA ARG A 105 10.12 -18.49 8.35
C ARG A 105 9.18 -17.72 9.28
N SER A 106 7.88 -17.91 9.09
CA SER A 106 6.85 -17.49 10.05
C SER A 106 6.36 -18.69 10.85
N THR A 107 6.07 -18.49 12.13
CA THR A 107 5.68 -19.53 13.09
C THR A 107 4.45 -20.35 12.67
N LYS A 108 3.62 -19.82 11.76
CA LYS A 108 2.42 -20.49 11.23
C LYS A 108 2.61 -21.16 9.85
N LEU A 109 3.68 -20.86 9.12
CA LEU A 109 3.98 -21.48 7.82
C LEU A 109 4.70 -22.82 8.02
N LYS A 110 3.94 -23.85 8.41
CA LYS A 110 4.48 -25.18 8.78
C LYS A 110 4.98 -26.03 7.61
N LYS A 111 4.73 -25.65 6.35
CA LYS A 111 5.23 -26.37 5.17
C LYS A 111 5.55 -25.40 4.04
N HIS A 112 6.83 -25.28 3.67
CA HIS A 112 7.17 -24.80 2.34
C HIS A 112 6.84 -25.92 1.33
N PRO A 113 6.04 -25.68 0.29
CA PRO A 113 5.95 -26.61 -0.83
C PRO A 113 7.36 -26.81 -1.39
N ARG A 114 7.70 -28.05 -1.75
CA ARG A 114 8.96 -28.35 -2.45
C ARG A 114 8.81 -27.86 -3.89
N GLY A 115 9.38 -26.69 -4.21
CA GLY A 115 9.38 -26.13 -5.56
C GLY A 115 9.66 -24.63 -5.58
N GLU A 116 9.91 -24.10 -6.78
CA GLU A 116 10.01 -22.67 -7.10
C GLU A 116 8.60 -22.05 -7.08
N THR A 117 7.94 -22.04 -5.92
CA THR A 117 6.61 -21.43 -5.80
C THR A 117 6.78 -19.92 -5.64
N GLU A 118 6.22 -19.17 -6.58
CA GLU A 118 6.21 -17.71 -6.55
C GLU A 118 5.08 -17.23 -5.65
N VAL A 119 5.28 -16.06 -5.04
CA VAL A 119 4.28 -15.46 -4.16
C VAL A 119 3.79 -14.16 -4.78
N GLY A 120 2.55 -14.19 -5.27
CA GLY A 120 1.89 -13.01 -5.82
C GLY A 120 1.71 -11.93 -4.77
N ALA A 121 1.97 -10.68 -5.17
CA ALA A 121 1.78 -9.51 -4.35
C ALA A 121 0.59 -8.69 -4.86
N THR A 122 -0.26 -8.26 -3.95
CA THR A 122 -1.54 -7.60 -4.22
C THR A 122 -1.54 -6.14 -3.81
N ALA A 123 -0.75 -5.79 -2.80
CA ALA A 123 -0.70 -4.45 -2.24
C ALA A 123 0.72 -4.08 -1.80
N VAL A 124 1.03 -2.78 -1.82
CA VAL A 124 2.30 -2.22 -1.35
C VAL A 124 2.08 -0.90 -0.63
N ALA A 125 2.81 -0.72 0.48
CA ALA A 125 2.89 0.54 1.22
C ALA A 125 4.34 0.82 1.65
N PHE A 126 4.81 2.05 1.44
CA PHE A 126 6.14 2.49 1.85
C PHE A 126 6.10 3.10 3.25
N SER A 127 7.21 2.92 3.99
CA SER A 127 7.39 3.64 5.25
C SER A 127 7.58 5.13 5.00
N SER A 128 6.91 5.95 5.80
CA SER A 128 7.13 7.41 5.81
C SER A 128 8.50 7.81 6.40
N PHE A 129 9.23 6.87 7.00
CA PHE A 129 10.49 7.14 7.71
C PHE A 129 11.73 6.60 6.99
N ASP A 130 11.57 5.55 6.17
CA ASP A 130 12.64 5.00 5.36
C ASP A 130 12.11 4.67 3.94
N PRO A 131 12.55 5.41 2.90
CA PRO A 131 12.08 5.21 1.53
C PRO A 131 12.52 3.87 0.93
N ARG A 132 13.43 3.14 1.57
CA ARG A 132 13.87 1.81 1.11
C ARG A 132 13.02 0.70 1.69
N LEU A 133 12.23 0.97 2.71
CA LEU A 133 11.44 -0.01 3.43
C LEU A 133 9.98 0.08 3.04
N PHE A 134 9.41 -1.08 2.71
CA PHE A 134 8.01 -1.20 2.30
C PHE A 134 7.42 -2.51 2.79
N ILE A 135 6.10 -2.52 2.94
CA ILE A 135 5.33 -3.70 3.28
C ILE A 135 4.58 -4.16 2.03
N LEU A 136 4.65 -5.45 1.74
CA LEU A 136 3.86 -6.10 0.70
C LEU A 136 2.73 -6.91 1.32
N GLY A 137 1.53 -6.75 0.78
CA GLY A 137 0.43 -7.70 0.93
C GLY A 137 0.56 -8.80 -0.12
N THR A 138 0.38 -10.05 0.29
CA THR A 138 0.47 -11.20 -0.61
C THR A 138 -0.89 -11.83 -0.84
N GLU A 139 -1.03 -12.55 -1.97
CA GLU A 139 -2.20 -13.38 -2.27
C GLU A 139 -2.35 -14.52 -1.25
N GLY A 140 -1.24 -14.98 -0.67
CA GLY A 140 -1.22 -15.98 0.40
C GLY A 140 -1.64 -15.46 1.78
N GLY A 141 -1.96 -14.17 1.90
CA GLY A 141 -2.50 -13.56 3.12
C GLY A 141 -1.48 -13.16 4.18
N PHE A 142 -0.19 -13.44 3.99
CA PHE A 142 0.85 -12.98 4.91
C PHE A 142 1.45 -11.65 4.45
N PRO A 143 1.49 -10.62 5.32
CA PRO A 143 2.26 -9.42 5.02
C PRO A 143 3.77 -9.74 5.04
N LEU A 144 4.54 -9.05 4.20
CA LEU A 144 5.99 -9.17 4.13
C LEU A 144 6.64 -7.79 4.34
N LYS A 145 7.64 -7.73 5.21
CA LYS A 145 8.55 -6.58 5.30
C LYS A 145 9.63 -6.74 4.24
N CYS A 146 9.76 -5.75 3.39
CA CYS A 146 10.70 -5.77 2.28
C CYS A 146 11.61 -4.55 2.27
N SER A 147 12.79 -4.71 1.64
CA SER A 147 13.73 -3.61 1.44
C SER A 147 14.27 -3.57 0.02
N LEU A 148 14.29 -2.36 -0.56
CA LEU A 148 14.95 -2.09 -1.85
C LEU A 148 16.48 -2.25 -1.76
N ALA A 149 17.04 -2.17 -0.56
CA ALA A 149 18.48 -2.36 -0.33
C ALA A 149 18.89 -3.84 -0.24
N ALA A 150 17.96 -4.78 -0.44
CA ALA A 150 18.26 -6.20 -0.39
C ALA A 150 19.24 -6.58 -1.50
N GLY A 151 20.34 -7.24 -1.11
CA GLY A 151 21.43 -7.66 -2.01
C GLY A 151 21.40 -9.14 -2.38
N GLU A 152 20.61 -9.97 -1.70
CA GLU A 152 20.54 -11.40 -1.95
C GLU A 152 19.89 -11.69 -3.31
N ALA A 153 20.50 -12.54 -4.13
CA ALA A 153 19.94 -12.93 -5.42
C ALA A 153 18.67 -13.78 -5.25
N ALA A 154 17.65 -13.54 -6.07
CA ALA A 154 16.43 -14.35 -6.04
C ALA A 154 16.66 -15.71 -6.73
N LEU A 155 16.21 -16.78 -6.07
CA LEU A 155 16.23 -18.16 -6.58
C LEU A 155 15.05 -18.40 -7.53
N THR A 156 14.99 -17.67 -8.63
CA THR A 156 13.94 -17.79 -9.65
C THR A 156 14.55 -18.07 -11.02
N ARG A 157 13.87 -18.90 -11.81
CA ARG A 157 14.19 -19.13 -13.23
C ARG A 157 13.44 -18.19 -14.17
N MET A 158 12.68 -17.24 -13.62
CA MET A 158 11.89 -16.32 -14.41
C MET A 158 12.78 -15.45 -15.30
N PRO A 159 12.48 -15.35 -16.60
CA PRO A 159 13.16 -14.40 -17.46
C PRO A 159 12.89 -12.98 -16.95
N SER A 160 13.97 -12.21 -16.85
CA SER A 160 13.97 -10.80 -16.48
C SER A 160 15.10 -10.11 -17.22
N SER A 161 14.88 -8.86 -17.64
CA SER A 161 15.91 -8.05 -18.28
C SER A 161 16.97 -7.54 -17.30
N VAL A 162 16.71 -7.63 -15.99
CA VAL A 162 17.63 -7.29 -14.90
C VAL A 162 17.76 -8.44 -13.90
N PRO A 163 18.91 -8.60 -13.23
CA PRO A 163 19.06 -9.59 -12.16
C PRO A 163 18.05 -9.32 -11.03
N LEU A 164 17.37 -10.37 -10.59
CA LEU A 164 16.34 -10.29 -9.56
C LEU A 164 16.93 -10.55 -8.18
N ARG A 165 16.53 -9.75 -7.19
CA ARG A 165 16.94 -9.87 -5.78
C ARG A 165 15.77 -10.28 -4.88
N ALA A 166 16.03 -10.95 -3.78
CA ALA A 166 15.01 -11.33 -2.80
C ALA A 166 14.77 -10.16 -1.83
N PRO A 167 13.61 -9.47 -1.85
CA PRO A 167 13.43 -8.25 -1.08
C PRO A 167 12.96 -8.50 0.36
N ALA A 168 12.45 -9.70 0.66
CA ALA A 168 11.79 -10.02 1.92
C ALA A 168 12.78 -10.19 3.08
N GLN A 169 12.55 -9.44 4.16
CA GLN A 169 13.36 -9.46 5.38
C GLN A 169 12.61 -10.07 6.57
N PHE A 170 11.28 -9.99 6.58
CA PHE A 170 10.46 -10.53 7.66
C PHE A 170 9.06 -10.91 7.17
N THR A 171 8.49 -11.96 7.75
CA THR A 171 7.14 -12.47 7.43
C THR A 171 6.25 -12.34 8.64
N PHE A 172 5.13 -11.64 8.50
CA PHE A 172 4.16 -11.46 9.58
C PHE A 172 3.17 -12.63 9.64
N SER A 173 2.40 -12.71 10.72
CA SER A 173 1.33 -13.70 10.84
C SER A 173 0.28 -13.47 9.74
N PRO A 174 -0.21 -14.53 9.08
CA PRO A 174 -1.14 -14.38 7.96
C PRO A 174 -2.55 -13.98 8.41
N HIS A 175 -3.21 -13.23 7.52
CA HIS A 175 -4.66 -13.11 7.42
C HIS A 175 -5.31 -14.45 7.06
N GLY A 176 -6.64 -14.52 7.19
CA GLY A 176 -7.45 -15.65 6.73
C GLY A 176 -7.57 -15.79 5.21
N GLY A 177 -6.95 -14.92 4.43
CA GLY A 177 -6.91 -14.96 2.96
C GLY A 177 -6.15 -13.77 2.36
N PRO A 178 -6.28 -13.52 1.04
CA PRO A 178 -5.53 -12.47 0.34
C PRO A 178 -5.65 -11.11 0.99
N ILE A 179 -4.52 -10.39 1.06
CA ILE A 179 -4.49 -9.00 1.50
C ILE A 179 -4.88 -8.12 0.32
N TYR A 180 -5.78 -7.16 0.49
CA TYR A 180 -6.12 -6.20 -0.56
C TYR A 180 -5.55 -4.81 -0.32
N SER A 181 -5.22 -4.49 0.94
CA SER A 181 -4.72 -3.17 1.26
C SER A 181 -3.76 -3.19 2.43
N VAL A 182 -2.72 -2.37 2.33
CA VAL A 182 -1.74 -2.12 3.38
C VAL A 182 -1.54 -0.61 3.49
N SER A 183 -1.35 -0.12 4.70
CA SER A 183 -1.06 1.30 4.97
C SER A 183 -0.04 1.41 6.10
N CYS A 184 1.16 1.92 5.82
CA CYS A 184 2.11 2.25 6.87
C CYS A 184 1.64 3.48 7.65
N SER A 185 1.97 3.54 8.94
CA SER A 185 1.68 4.71 9.76
C SER A 185 2.59 5.87 9.37
N PRO A 186 2.03 7.08 9.13
CA PRO A 186 2.85 8.27 8.93
C PRO A 186 3.40 8.84 10.25
N PHE A 187 2.94 8.33 11.40
CA PHE A 187 3.29 8.84 12.72
C PHE A 187 4.26 7.95 13.49
N HIS A 188 4.33 6.65 13.18
CA HIS A 188 5.25 5.74 13.86
C HIS A 188 5.93 4.76 12.89
N ARG A 189 7.27 4.73 12.91
CA ARG A 189 8.11 4.01 11.95
C ARG A 189 7.90 2.50 11.87
N ASN A 190 7.36 1.90 12.94
CA ASN A 190 7.17 0.47 13.04
C ASN A 190 5.71 0.04 12.92
N LEU A 191 4.74 0.95 12.74
CA LEU A 191 3.33 0.56 12.68
C LEU A 191 2.82 0.52 11.25
N PHE A 192 1.98 -0.48 10.96
CA PHE A 192 1.23 -0.55 9.70
C PHE A 192 -0.08 -1.30 9.88
N LEU A 193 -1.04 -0.98 9.02
CA LEU A 193 -2.33 -1.66 8.92
C LEU A 193 -2.31 -2.57 7.69
N SER A 194 -3.01 -3.69 7.80
CA SER A 194 -3.35 -4.53 6.66
C SER A 194 -4.80 -5.01 6.73
N ALA A 195 -5.42 -5.17 5.57
CA ALA A 195 -6.81 -5.60 5.42
C ALA A 195 -6.96 -6.53 4.21
N GLY A 196 -7.85 -7.51 4.31
CA GLY A 196 -8.01 -8.54 3.28
C GLY A 196 -9.41 -9.15 3.21
N THR A 197 -9.47 -10.37 2.67
CA THR A 197 -10.71 -11.14 2.47
C THR A 197 -11.32 -11.69 3.76
N ASP A 198 -10.61 -11.65 4.87
CA ASP A 198 -11.10 -12.14 6.17
C ASP A 198 -11.95 -11.11 6.92
N GLY A 199 -12.13 -9.92 6.34
CA GLY A 199 -12.92 -8.85 6.96
C GLY A 199 -12.25 -8.20 8.17
N HIS A 200 -10.99 -8.54 8.44
CA HIS A 200 -10.23 -8.01 9.56
C HIS A 200 -9.28 -6.90 9.10
N VAL A 201 -9.17 -5.87 9.93
CA VAL A 201 -8.01 -4.97 9.92
C VAL A 201 -7.06 -5.44 11.00
N HIS A 202 -5.83 -5.73 10.62
CA HIS A 202 -4.76 -6.05 11.55
C HIS A 202 -3.84 -4.85 11.68
N LEU A 203 -3.56 -4.46 12.92
CA LEU A 203 -2.49 -3.54 13.26
C LEU A 203 -1.25 -4.36 13.61
N TYR A 204 -0.15 -4.11 12.91
CA TYR A 204 1.12 -4.79 13.13
C TYR A 204 2.19 -3.82 13.61
N SER A 205 3.09 -4.36 14.43
CA SER A 205 4.41 -3.77 14.67
C SER A 205 5.44 -4.50 13.81
N MET A 206 6.26 -3.77 13.07
CA MET A 206 7.37 -4.28 12.25
C MET A 206 8.48 -4.98 13.05
N LEU A 207 8.33 -5.03 14.37
CA LEU A 207 9.26 -5.64 15.32
C LEU A 207 8.82 -7.04 15.77
N GLN A 208 7.59 -7.48 15.45
CA GLN A 208 7.07 -8.78 15.84
C GLN A 208 6.17 -9.40 14.75
N ALA A 209 6.07 -10.73 14.76
CA ALA A 209 5.27 -11.49 13.80
C ALA A 209 3.75 -11.45 14.03
N PRO A 210 3.23 -11.66 15.26
CA PRO A 210 1.80 -11.51 15.53
C PRO A 210 1.31 -10.06 15.37
N PRO A 211 0.04 -9.84 14.97
CA PRO A 211 -0.55 -8.51 15.02
C PRO A 211 -0.72 -8.05 16.47
N LEU A 212 -0.57 -6.74 16.69
CA LEU A 212 -0.88 -6.08 17.97
C LEU A 212 -2.39 -6.14 18.25
N THR A 213 -3.19 -5.86 17.23
CA THR A 213 -4.64 -5.83 17.35
C THR A 213 -5.26 -6.36 16.07
N SER A 214 -6.35 -7.11 16.22
CA SER A 214 -7.17 -7.60 15.12
C SER A 214 -8.60 -7.09 15.31
N LEU A 215 -9.10 -6.32 14.33
CA LEU A 215 -10.42 -5.69 14.36
C LEU A 215 -11.29 -6.31 13.27
N GLN A 216 -12.34 -7.04 13.65
CA GLN A 216 -13.34 -7.50 12.69
C GLN A 216 -14.26 -6.32 12.34
N LEU A 217 -14.05 -5.71 11.18
CA LEU A 217 -14.82 -4.54 10.75
C LEU A 217 -15.96 -4.89 9.79
N SER A 218 -15.86 -5.99 9.04
CA SER A 218 -16.90 -6.48 8.14
C SER A 218 -16.99 -7.99 8.22
N LEU A 219 -18.16 -8.56 7.94
CA LEU A 219 -18.32 -10.01 7.76
C LEU A 219 -17.95 -10.48 6.34
N LYS A 220 -17.72 -9.53 5.43
CA LYS A 220 -17.24 -9.74 4.06
C LYS A 220 -15.82 -9.17 3.92
N TYR A 221 -15.42 -8.87 2.68
CA TYR A 221 -14.07 -8.42 2.35
C TYR A 221 -13.87 -6.95 2.72
N LEU A 222 -12.63 -6.59 3.10
CA LEU A 222 -12.19 -5.21 3.16
C LEU A 222 -11.26 -4.94 1.97
N PHE A 223 -11.62 -3.95 1.15
CA PHE A 223 -10.87 -3.66 -0.08
C PHE A 223 -9.81 -2.57 0.10
N ALA A 224 -10.04 -1.64 1.02
CA ALA A 224 -9.10 -0.55 1.28
C ALA A 224 -8.98 -0.26 2.78
N VAL A 225 -7.76 0.04 3.22
CA VAL A 225 -7.47 0.62 4.53
C VAL A 225 -6.50 1.78 4.37
N ARG A 226 -6.75 2.89 5.05
CA ARG A 226 -5.89 4.08 5.02
C ARG A 226 -5.76 4.68 6.39
N TRP A 227 -4.52 4.89 6.82
CA TRP A 227 -4.24 5.70 8.01
C TRP A 227 -4.64 7.16 7.74
N SER A 228 -5.18 7.85 8.74
CA SER A 228 -5.37 9.30 8.66
C SER A 228 -4.02 9.99 8.45
N PRO A 229 -3.93 11.01 7.57
CA PRO A 229 -2.71 11.79 7.43
C PRO A 229 -2.51 12.81 8.56
N VAL A 230 -3.49 12.99 9.46
CA VAL A 230 -3.46 14.06 10.49
C VAL A 230 -3.56 13.53 11.92
N ARG A 231 -4.39 12.52 12.18
CA ARG A 231 -4.52 11.96 13.53
C ARG A 231 -3.86 10.58 13.64
N PRO A 232 -2.90 10.37 14.56
CA PRO A 232 -2.17 9.11 14.70
C PRO A 232 -3.03 7.91 15.08
N LEU A 233 -4.15 8.09 15.77
CA LEU A 233 -5.00 6.97 16.21
C LEU A 233 -6.23 6.73 15.34
N VAL A 234 -6.31 7.43 14.20
CA VAL A 234 -7.46 7.36 13.28
C VAL A 234 -7.07 6.66 11.99
N PHE A 235 -7.94 5.77 11.53
CA PHE A 235 -7.87 5.19 10.19
C PHE A 235 -9.27 5.02 9.59
N ALA A 236 -9.30 4.82 8.27
CA ALA A 236 -10.51 4.53 7.53
C ALA A 236 -10.41 3.19 6.79
N ALA A 237 -11.53 2.49 6.65
CA ALA A 237 -11.62 1.23 5.90
C ALA A 237 -12.84 1.22 4.97
N ALA A 238 -12.71 0.57 3.82
CA ALA A 238 -13.79 0.38 2.85
C ALA A 238 -14.21 -1.08 2.81
N SER A 239 -15.51 -1.31 3.02
CA SER A 239 -16.11 -2.64 3.12
C SER A 239 -16.74 -3.10 1.82
N GLY A 240 -16.72 -4.42 1.61
CA GLY A 240 -17.50 -5.12 0.60
C GLY A 240 -19.01 -5.16 0.88
N GLU A 241 -19.45 -4.57 1.99
CA GLU A 241 -20.87 -4.39 2.35
C GLU A 241 -21.40 -2.98 2.00
N GLY A 242 -20.59 -2.15 1.31
CA GLY A 242 -21.06 -0.85 0.84
C GLY A 242 -20.86 0.31 1.81
N ASP A 243 -20.09 0.08 2.86
CA ASP A 243 -19.84 1.06 3.90
C ASP A 243 -18.37 1.51 3.94
N VAL A 244 -18.17 2.78 4.30
CA VAL A 244 -16.88 3.35 4.70
C VAL A 244 -16.89 3.52 6.22
N GLN A 245 -15.88 2.99 6.89
CA GLN A 245 -15.77 2.97 8.33
C GLN A 245 -14.62 3.87 8.78
N LEU A 246 -14.89 4.78 9.72
CA LEU A 246 -13.87 5.55 10.43
C LEU A 246 -13.68 4.98 11.81
N PHE A 247 -12.44 4.71 12.16
CA PHE A 247 -12.04 4.11 13.43
C PHE A 247 -11.10 5.06 14.16
N ASP A 248 -11.27 5.16 15.47
CA ASP A 248 -10.42 5.94 16.37
C ASP A 248 -10.08 5.07 17.59
N PHE A 249 -8.81 4.68 17.71
CA PHE A 249 -8.34 3.83 18.81
C PHE A 249 -8.53 4.47 20.20
N GLN A 250 -8.68 5.80 20.30
CA GLN A 250 -9.00 6.44 21.59
C GLN A 250 -10.45 6.24 21.99
N LYS A 251 -11.38 6.18 21.01
CA LYS A 251 -12.81 6.09 21.28
C LYS A 251 -13.29 4.66 21.41
N SER A 252 -12.73 3.75 20.62
CA SER A 252 -13.10 2.33 20.69
C SER A 252 -11.93 1.43 20.32
N SER A 253 -11.82 0.31 21.02
CA SER A 253 -10.84 -0.74 20.70
C SER A 253 -11.37 -1.79 19.73
N GLN A 254 -12.67 -1.79 19.39
CA GLN A 254 -13.29 -2.88 18.63
C GLN A 254 -14.34 -2.43 17.59
N LYS A 255 -14.99 -1.27 17.78
CA LYS A 255 -16.08 -0.82 16.90
C LYS A 255 -15.71 0.45 16.14
N PRO A 256 -16.17 0.61 14.89
CA PRO A 256 -16.00 1.87 14.17
C PRO A 256 -16.69 3.01 14.93
N THR A 257 -16.04 4.18 14.93
CA THR A 257 -16.60 5.40 15.52
C THR A 257 -17.70 5.98 14.64
N VAL A 258 -17.51 5.92 13.32
CA VAL A 258 -18.50 6.37 12.33
C VAL A 258 -18.60 5.34 11.22
N LEU A 259 -19.84 5.07 10.82
CA LEU A 259 -20.19 4.21 9.68
C LEU A 259 -20.89 5.08 8.63
N ILE A 260 -20.34 5.15 7.43
CA ILE A 260 -20.86 5.94 6.32
C ILE A 260 -21.37 4.99 5.25
N LYS A 261 -22.67 5.01 4.96
CA LYS A 261 -23.26 4.26 3.85
C LYS A 261 -22.87 4.89 2.53
N GLN A 262 -21.98 4.24 1.78
CA GLN A 262 -21.61 4.66 0.44
C GLN A 262 -22.66 4.21 -0.57
N THR A 263 -23.09 2.96 -0.49
CA THR A 263 -24.04 2.36 -1.42
C THR A 263 -25.34 1.98 -0.71
N GLN A 264 -26.49 2.16 -1.36
CA GLN A 264 -27.78 1.76 -0.78
C GLN A 264 -28.08 0.27 -0.97
N ASP A 265 -27.50 -0.34 -2.00
CA ASP A 265 -27.68 -1.74 -2.41
C ASP A 265 -26.63 -2.68 -1.81
N GLU A 266 -25.84 -2.21 -0.84
CA GLU A 266 -24.74 -2.95 -0.21
C GLU A 266 -23.67 -3.44 -1.21
N SER A 267 -23.56 -2.76 -2.36
CA SER A 267 -22.53 -3.06 -3.34
C SER A 267 -21.14 -2.63 -2.83
N PRO A 268 -20.05 -3.35 -3.19
CA PRO A 268 -18.74 -3.11 -2.60
C PRO A 268 -18.18 -1.70 -2.81
N VAL A 269 -17.48 -1.19 -1.79
CA VAL A 269 -16.60 -0.03 -1.92
C VAL A 269 -15.18 -0.53 -2.15
N TYR A 270 -14.59 -0.21 -3.31
CA TYR A 270 -13.30 -0.77 -3.72
C TYR A 270 -12.10 0.09 -3.35
N CYS A 271 -12.27 1.41 -3.28
CA CYS A 271 -11.16 2.32 -3.07
C CYS A 271 -11.51 3.41 -2.06
N LEU A 272 -10.48 3.85 -1.33
CA LEU A 272 -10.56 4.83 -0.26
C LEU A 272 -9.24 5.59 -0.18
N GLU A 273 -9.30 6.92 -0.14
CA GLU A 273 -8.10 7.74 -0.06
C GLU A 273 -8.39 9.08 0.64
N PHE A 274 -7.50 9.49 1.55
CA PHE A 274 -7.49 10.84 2.11
C PHE A 274 -6.77 11.78 1.14
N ASN A 275 -7.27 13.00 1.02
CA ASN A 275 -6.57 14.02 0.24
C ASN A 275 -5.36 14.55 1.05
N SER A 276 -4.15 14.44 0.48
CA SER A 276 -2.91 14.85 1.15
C SER A 276 -2.75 16.37 1.27
N GLN A 277 -3.45 17.16 0.45
CA GLN A 277 -3.39 18.62 0.46
C GLN A 277 -4.53 19.23 1.29
N GLN A 278 -5.73 18.66 1.15
CA GLN A 278 -6.92 19.05 1.91
C GLN A 278 -7.31 17.88 2.81
N THR A 279 -6.60 17.76 3.93
CA THR A 279 -6.64 16.58 4.80
C THR A 279 -8.00 16.31 5.43
N GLN A 280 -8.90 17.28 5.41
CA GLN A 280 -10.30 17.13 5.78
C GLN A 280 -11.16 16.37 4.77
N LEU A 281 -10.66 16.09 3.56
CA LEU A 281 -11.41 15.39 2.52
C LEU A 281 -11.06 13.92 2.46
N LEU A 282 -12.09 13.08 2.54
CA LEU A 282 -12.03 11.64 2.33
C LEU A 282 -12.82 11.29 1.07
N ALA A 283 -12.23 10.52 0.15
CA ALA A 283 -12.91 10.05 -1.04
C ALA A 283 -13.00 8.52 -1.05
N ALA A 284 -14.12 7.98 -1.50
CA ALA A 284 -14.28 6.56 -1.77
C ALA A 284 -15.00 6.31 -3.10
N GLY A 285 -14.66 5.21 -3.76
CA GLY A 285 -15.25 4.78 -5.02
C GLY A 285 -15.87 3.40 -4.90
N ASP A 286 -17.10 3.26 -5.41
CA ASP A 286 -17.91 2.04 -5.31
C ASP A 286 -18.01 1.25 -6.63
N ALA A 287 -18.66 0.09 -6.55
CA ALA A 287 -18.90 -0.81 -7.68
C ALA A 287 -19.78 -0.22 -8.80
N GLN A 288 -20.55 0.83 -8.49
CA GLN A 288 -21.39 1.53 -9.46
C GLN A 288 -20.61 2.63 -10.21
N GLY A 289 -19.31 2.76 -9.95
CA GLY A 289 -18.46 3.79 -10.54
C GLY A 289 -18.71 5.18 -9.95
N THR A 290 -19.41 5.27 -8.82
CA THR A 290 -19.64 6.54 -8.14
C THR A 290 -18.50 6.82 -7.17
N VAL A 291 -17.99 8.05 -7.20
CA VAL A 291 -17.05 8.55 -6.21
C VAL A 291 -17.76 9.57 -5.35
N LYS A 292 -17.76 9.35 -4.04
CA LYS A 292 -18.22 10.35 -3.06
C LYS A 292 -17.05 10.91 -2.30
N VAL A 293 -17.15 12.20 -2.00
CA VAL A 293 -16.17 12.95 -1.22
C VAL A 293 -16.88 13.51 0.00
N TRP A 294 -16.35 13.23 1.19
CA TRP A 294 -16.85 13.74 2.45
C TRP A 294 -15.86 14.71 3.05
N GLN A 295 -16.39 15.75 3.66
CA GLN A 295 -15.62 16.62 4.55
C GLN A 295 -15.75 16.09 5.97
N LEU A 296 -14.62 15.74 6.57
CA LEU A 296 -14.52 15.24 7.93
C LEU A 296 -14.67 16.38 8.93
N SER A 297 -15.32 16.09 10.06
CA SER A 297 -15.45 17.04 11.17
C SER A 297 -14.12 17.23 11.88
N THR A 298 -14.01 18.31 12.66
CA THR A 298 -12.82 18.64 13.44
C THR A 298 -12.37 17.52 14.38
N GLU A 299 -13.31 16.72 14.88
CA GLU A 299 -13.01 15.55 15.72
C GLU A 299 -12.07 14.53 15.04
N PHE A 300 -12.07 14.43 13.71
CA PHE A 300 -11.18 13.52 12.97
C PHE A 300 -9.92 14.23 12.46
N MET A 301 -9.80 15.54 12.72
CA MET A 301 -8.72 16.39 12.22
C MET A 301 -7.81 16.93 13.32
N GLU A 302 -8.32 17.13 14.53
CA GLU A 302 -7.54 17.68 15.64
C GLU A 302 -6.85 16.58 16.44
N GLN A 303 -5.53 16.55 16.37
CA GLN A 303 -4.73 15.63 17.17
C GLN A 303 -4.77 16.03 18.66
N GLY A 304 -5.24 15.12 19.51
CA GLY A 304 -5.19 15.27 20.95
C GLY A 304 -3.75 15.26 21.48
N PRO A 305 -3.48 15.93 22.62
CA PRO A 305 -2.12 16.15 23.13
C PRO A 305 -1.36 14.86 23.49
N ARG A 306 -2.09 13.77 23.81
CA ARG A 306 -1.50 12.48 24.21
C ARG A 306 -1.54 11.42 23.12
N GLU A 307 -2.12 11.70 21.95
CA GLU A 307 -2.31 10.66 20.94
C GLU A 307 -1.00 10.06 20.42
N ALA A 308 0.07 10.87 20.36
CA ALA A 308 1.39 10.38 19.98
C ALA A 308 1.95 9.40 21.02
N GLU A 309 1.83 9.74 22.31
CA GLU A 309 2.26 8.87 23.42
C GLU A 309 1.41 7.59 23.47
N ASP A 310 0.11 7.71 23.25
CA ASP A 310 -0.82 6.58 23.18
C ASP A 310 -0.43 5.63 22.03
N LEU A 311 -0.07 6.18 20.86
CA LEU A 311 0.41 5.40 19.72
C LEU A 311 1.74 4.69 20.02
N ASP A 312 2.67 5.37 20.71
CA ASP A 312 3.94 4.77 21.13
C ASP A 312 3.72 3.61 22.12
N ARG A 313 2.75 3.75 23.04
CA ARG A 313 2.36 2.67 23.95
C ARG A 313 1.81 1.48 23.18
N LEU A 314 0.91 1.72 22.23
CA LEU A 314 0.36 0.68 21.35
C LEU A 314 1.48 -0.02 20.55
N ALA A 315 2.47 0.74 20.07
CA ALA A 315 3.61 0.17 19.34
C ALA A 315 4.55 -0.68 20.20
N ALA A 316 4.61 -0.42 21.51
CA ALA A 316 5.43 -1.12 22.48
C ALA A 316 4.75 -2.37 23.06
N GLU A 317 3.45 -2.56 22.81
CA GLU A 317 2.74 -3.77 23.24
C GLU A 317 3.38 -5.03 22.64
N VAL A 318 3.52 -6.05 23.47
CA VAL A 318 3.93 -7.38 23.03
C VAL A 318 2.66 -8.17 22.82
N ALA A 319 2.44 -8.63 21.59
CA ALA A 319 1.29 -9.46 21.30
C ALA A 319 1.42 -10.79 22.04
N THR A 320 0.39 -11.11 22.84
CA THR A 320 0.28 -12.34 23.63
C THR A 320 -0.15 -13.53 22.81
#